data_AF-A0A7C0W9M6-F1
#
_entry.id   AF-A0A7C0W9M6-F1
#
_cell.length_a   1.000
_cell.length_b   1.000
_cell.length_c   1.000
_cell.angle_alpha   90.00
_cell.angle_beta   90.00
_cell.angle_gamma   90.00
#
_symmetry.space_group_name_H-M   'P 1'
#
loop_
_entity.id
_entity.type
_entity.pdbx_description
1 polymer ?
#
loop_
_entity_poly.entity_id
_entity_poly.type
_entity_poly.pdbx_seq_one_letter_code
_entity_poly.pdbx_strand_id
1 'polypeptide(L)'
;MLSDADKAYYRALQALRDKDYRAAAGFLKYAENQFADMPELRILRESTELLLSVKDEIYELENETIEIEEILINGQETEFRG
;
A
#
# COMPACT_ATOMS: atom_id res chain seq x y z
N MET A 1 -26.80 7.30 -22.72
CA MET A 1 -26.70 6.63 -21.40
C MET A 1 -25.25 6.22 -21.24
N LEU A 2 -24.60 6.52 -20.10
CA LEU A 2 -23.20 6.15 -19.89
C LEU A 2 -23.05 4.62 -19.88
N SER A 3 -21.96 4.11 -20.46
CA SER A 3 -21.61 2.69 -20.36
C SER A 3 -21.24 2.32 -18.92
N ASP A 4 -21.23 1.03 -18.60
CA ASP A 4 -20.88 0.60 -17.25
C ASP A 4 -19.40 0.88 -16.92
N ALA A 5 -18.50 0.84 -17.91
CA ALA A 5 -17.12 1.26 -17.71
C ALA A 5 -17.00 2.77 -17.49
N ASP A 6 -17.77 3.60 -18.20
CA ASP A 6 -17.79 5.05 -17.94
C ASP A 6 -18.24 5.32 -16.49
N LYS A 7 -19.28 4.64 -16.03
CA LYS A 7 -19.75 4.75 -14.64
C LYS A 7 -18.68 4.30 -13.65
N ALA A 8 -17.97 3.20 -13.94
CA ALA A 8 -16.87 2.73 -13.10
C ALA A 8 -15.73 3.75 -13.06
N TYR A 9 -15.36 4.34 -14.20
CA TYR A 9 -14.34 5.39 -14.25
C TYR A 9 -14.73 6.60 -13.38
N TYR A 10 -15.95 7.12 -13.50
CA TYR A 10 -16.40 8.23 -12.63
C TYR A 10 -16.45 7.84 -11.15
N ARG A 11 -16.85 6.60 -10.83
CA ARG A 11 -16.82 6.09 -9.44
C ARG A 11 -15.39 5.96 -8.91
N ALA A 12 -14.44 5.56 -9.75
CA ALA A 12 -13.03 5.55 -9.39
C ALA A 12 -12.51 6.95 -9.04
N LEU A 13 -12.81 7.94 -9.90
CA LEU A 13 -12.42 9.33 -9.64
C LEU A 13 -13.05 9.88 -8.36
N GLN A 14 -14.31 9.54 -8.10
CA GLN A 14 -14.98 9.90 -6.86
C GLN A 14 -14.30 9.25 -5.64
N ALA A 15 -14.02 7.95 -5.70
CA ALA A 15 -13.33 7.23 -4.64
C ALA A 15 -11.92 7.80 -4.36
N LEU A 16 -11.18 8.17 -5.40
CA LEU A 16 -9.87 8.84 -5.26
C LEU A 16 -9.99 10.19 -4.56
N ARG A 17 -10.97 11.01 -4.94
CA ARG A 17 -11.26 12.29 -4.28
C ARG A 17 -11.58 12.09 -2.80
N ASP A 18 -12.36 11.06 -2.50
CA ASP A 18 -12.81 10.72 -1.15
C ASP A 18 -11.75 9.89 -0.37
N LYS A 19 -10.56 9.67 -0.98
CA LYS A 19 -9.41 8.91 -0.45
C LYS A 19 -9.71 7.44 -0.13
N ASP A 20 -10.77 6.88 -0.71
CA ASP A 20 -11.06 5.45 -0.67
C ASP A 20 -10.27 4.72 -1.77
N TYR A 21 -8.98 4.52 -1.52
CA TYR A 21 -8.06 3.93 -2.49
C TYR A 21 -8.41 2.47 -2.82
N ARG A 22 -9.02 1.72 -1.89
CA ARG A 22 -9.44 0.33 -2.12
C ARG A 22 -10.61 0.28 -3.09
N ALA A 23 -11.64 1.11 -2.89
CA ALA A 23 -12.73 1.21 -3.84
C ALA A 23 -12.26 1.74 -5.20
N ALA A 24 -11.37 2.75 -5.20
CA ALA A 24 -10.78 3.30 -6.42
C ALA A 24 -10.08 2.22 -7.26
N ALA A 25 -9.21 1.41 -6.66
CA ALA A 25 -8.50 0.34 -7.36
C ALA A 25 -9.47 -0.67 -8.00
N GLY A 26 -10.54 -1.06 -7.30
CA GLY A 26 -11.55 -1.96 -7.83
C GLY A 26 -12.28 -1.39 -9.05
N PHE A 27 -12.68 -0.12 -9.00
CA PHE A 27 -13.35 0.53 -10.13
C PHE A 27 -12.42 0.79 -11.32
N LEU A 28 -11.15 1.15 -11.08
CA LEU A 28 -10.15 1.33 -12.14
C LEU A 28 -9.90 0.02 -12.89
N LYS A 29 -9.75 -1.10 -12.16
CA LYS A 29 -9.58 -2.43 -12.75
C LYS A 29 -10.79 -2.85 -13.59
N TYR A 30 -12.00 -2.51 -13.16
CA TYR A 30 -13.21 -2.80 -13.93
C TYR A 30 -13.27 -1.99 -15.23
N ALA A 31 -12.83 -0.72 -15.19
CA ALA A 31 -12.83 0.16 -16.35
C ALA A 31 -11.69 -0.12 -17.36
N GLU A 32 -10.60 -0.75 -16.92
CA GLU A 32 -9.34 -0.90 -17.68
C GLU A 32 -9.53 -1.44 -19.11
N ASN A 33 -10.34 -2.49 -19.29
CA ASN A 33 -10.53 -3.12 -20.59
C ASN A 33 -11.13 -2.18 -21.64
N GLN A 34 -11.98 -1.24 -21.23
CA GLN A 34 -12.64 -0.31 -22.15
C GLN A 34 -11.76 0.90 -22.48
N PHE A 35 -10.74 1.17 -21.66
CA PHE A 35 -9.86 2.32 -21.80
C PHE A 35 -8.39 1.89 -21.92
N ALA A 36 -8.13 0.73 -22.51
CA ALA A 36 -6.78 0.20 -22.71
C ALA A 36 -5.87 1.18 -23.48
N ASP A 37 -6.45 1.98 -24.38
CA ASP A 37 -5.77 2.99 -25.18
C ASP A 37 -5.56 4.33 -24.43
N MET A 38 -6.03 4.46 -23.18
CA MET A 38 -5.84 5.65 -22.34
C MET A 38 -4.70 5.45 -21.33
N PRO A 39 -3.47 5.89 -21.65
CA PRO A 39 -2.32 5.69 -20.77
C PRO A 39 -2.50 6.35 -19.40
N GLU A 40 -3.28 7.43 -19.30
CA GLU A 40 -3.58 8.13 -18.05
C GLU A 40 -4.35 7.23 -17.07
N LEU A 41 -5.28 6.40 -17.57
CA LEU A 41 -6.02 5.49 -16.70
C LEU A 41 -5.10 4.40 -16.15
N ARG A 42 -4.18 3.91 -16.97
CA ARG A 42 -3.17 2.93 -16.53
C ARG A 42 -2.29 3.52 -15.44
N ILE A 43 -1.76 4.74 -15.64
CA ILE A 43 -0.95 5.43 -14.62
C ILE A 43 -1.75 5.60 -13.33
N LEU A 44 -3.03 5.98 -13.43
CA LEU A 44 -3.90 6.14 -12.27
C LEU A 44 -4.12 4.82 -11.52
N ARG A 45 -4.29 3.70 -12.24
CA ARG A 45 -4.41 2.37 -11.64
C ARG A 45 -3.11 1.95 -10.95
N GLU A 46 -2.00 1.99 -11.67
CA GLU A 46 -0.69 1.56 -11.16
C GLU A 46 -0.27 2.38 -9.93
N SER A 47 -0.48 3.70 -9.96
CA SER A 47 -0.19 4.56 -8.80
C SER A 47 -1.12 4.29 -7.61
N THR A 48 -2.40 3.98 -7.84
CA THR A 48 -3.33 3.61 -6.77
C THR A 48 -2.97 2.27 -6.15
N GLU A 49 -2.56 1.29 -6.95
CA GLU A 49 -2.08 -0.02 -6.49
C GLU A 49 -0.80 0.12 -5.67
N LEU A 50 0.18 0.90 -6.15
CA LEU A 50 1.41 1.17 -5.42
C LEU A 50 1.13 1.83 -4.06
N LEU A 51 0.22 2.81 -4.01
CA LEU A 51 -0.16 3.48 -2.78
C LEU A 51 -0.79 2.50 -1.76
N LEU A 52 -1.61 1.57 -2.22
CA LEU A 52 -2.19 0.53 -1.36
C LEU A 52 -1.09 -0.38 -0.79
N SER A 53 -0.17 -0.86 -1.64
CA SER A 53 0.95 -1.70 -1.19
C SER A 53 1.83 -1.00 -0.15
N VAL A 54 2.17 0.28 -0.36
CA VAL A 54 2.93 1.07 0.62
C VAL A 54 2.17 1.24 1.94
N LYS A 55 0.84 1.44 1.88
CA LYS A 55 0.01 1.53 3.09
C LYS A 55 -0.02 0.22 3.86
N ASP A 56 -0.09 -0.91 3.17
CA ASP A 56 -0.08 -2.22 3.78
C ASP A 56 1.30 -2.50 4.42
N GLU A 57 2.41 -2.17 3.76
CA GLU A 57 3.77 -2.30 4.31
C GLU A 57 4.00 -1.41 5.55
N ILE A 58 3.54 -0.14 5.52
CA ILE A 58 3.60 0.75 6.70
C ILE A 58 2.81 0.16 7.86
N TYR A 59 1.60 -0.36 7.59
CA TYR A 59 0.78 -0.97 8.62
C TYR A 59 1.47 -2.21 9.24
N GLU A 60 2.11 -3.05 8.43
CA GLU A 60 2.87 -4.20 8.93
C GLU A 60 4.02 -3.75 9.84
N LEU A 61 4.82 -2.77 9.43
CA LEU A 61 5.93 -2.24 10.22
C LEU A 61 5.47 -1.56 11.52
N GLU A 62 4.36 -0.83 11.50
CA GLU A 62 3.81 -0.18 12.70
C GLU A 62 3.28 -1.18 13.74
N ASN A 63 2.88 -2.38 13.30
CA ASN A 63 2.35 -3.44 14.16
C ASN A 63 3.37 -4.56 14.41
N GLU A 64 4.58 -4.46 13.87
CA GLU A 64 5.65 -5.41 14.12
C GLU A 64 6.13 -5.26 15.57
N THR A 65 6.03 -6.33 16.34
CA THR A 65 6.50 -6.36 17.74
C THR A 65 8.00 -6.69 17.72
N ILE A 66 8.85 -5.70 18.01
CA ILE A 66 10.30 -5.92 18.09
C ILE A 66 10.60 -6.66 19.40
N GLU A 67 10.79 -7.98 19.32
CA GLU A 67 11.36 -8.76 20.43
C GLU A 67 12.86 -8.45 20.54
N ILE A 68 13.22 -7.59 21.49
CA ILE A 68 14.62 -7.35 21.84
C ILE A 68 15.04 -8.44 22.82
N GLU A 69 15.76 -9.46 22.34
CA GLU A 69 16.48 -10.38 23.21
C GLU A 69 17.71 -9.66 23.79
N GLU A 70 17.60 -9.22 25.05
CA GLU A 70 18.74 -8.67 25.78
C GLU A 70 19.71 -9.80 26.17
N ILE A 71 20.81 -9.93 25.43
CA ILE A 71 21.90 -10.84 25.79
C ILE A 71 22.67 -10.22 26.96
N LEU A 72 22.32 -10.62 28.19
CA LEU A 72 23.11 -10.32 29.38
C LEU A 72 24.41 -11.14 29.35
N ILE A 73 25.46 -10.59 28.74
CA ILE A 73 26.81 -11.11 28.90
C ILE A 73 27.26 -10.73 30.31
N ASN A 74 27.16 -11.67 31.26
CA ASN A 74 27.80 -11.54 32.57
C ASN A 74 29.31 -11.48 32.36
N GLY A 75 29.85 -10.27 32.16
CA GLY A 75 31.27 -10.00 32.19
C GLY A 75 31.81 -10.37 33.56
N GLN A 76 32.37 -11.57 33.69
CA GLN A 76 33.25 -11.88 34.81
C GLN A 76 34.51 -11.06 34.59
N GLU A 77 34.62 -9.93 35.29
CA GLU A 77 35.88 -9.21 35.43
C GLU A 77 36.93 -10.19 36.00
N THR A 78 37.86 -10.63 35.17
CA THR A 78 39.05 -11.33 35.67
C THR A 78 39.96 -10.31 36.33
N GLU A 79 40.10 -10.39 37.66
CA GLU A 79 41.11 -9.62 38.39
C GLU A 79 42.49 -9.90 37.80
N PHE A 80 43.11 -8.88 37.20
CA PHE A 80 44.54 -8.92 36.86
C PHE A 80 45.35 -8.95 38.16
N ARG A 81 45.92 -10.12 38.49
CA ARG A 81 46.93 -10.22 39.54
C ARG A 81 48.23 -9.64 39.01
N GLY A 82 48.63 -8.51 39.60
CA GLY A 82 49.95 -7.88 39.40
C GLY A 82 51.10 -8.72 39.91
#